data_AF-A0A1R1IH71-F1
#
_entry.id   AF-A0A1R1IH71-F1
#
_cell.length_a   1.000
_cell.length_b   1.000
_cell.length_c   1.000
_cell.angle_alpha   90.00
_cell.angle_beta   90.00
_cell.angle_gamma   90.00
#
_symmetry.space_group_name_H-M   'P 1'
#
loop_
_entity.id
_entity.type
_entity.pdbx_description
1 polymer ?
#
loop_
_entity_poly.entity_id
_entity_poly.type
_entity_poly.pdbx_seq_one_letter_code
_entity_poly.pdbx_strand_id
1 'polypeptide(L)'
;MPRRSRPSPTDRTHDDNWHGSYYELAIKLGPADDARLDTALKALWDVAQLGQPFRRDGSNAGVTLAALLAGHLNGVANIPGLGSTLASVILVREEVDDAGRPILGNDWLDLCLPLGALGNLDARVGAYPFDDGSDSSKWRRPIENWFAAIATAVFAATPFVHAITGEEVSGVEPSERTKGRVGVFRPDADGSLKVDPVTLWSW
;
A
#
# COMPACT_ATOMS: atom_id res chain seq x y z
N MET A 1 -36.33 -2.58 -3.88
CA MET A 1 -35.44 -3.54 -3.17
C MET A 1 -34.78 -2.81 -2.01
N PRO A 2 -34.79 -3.34 -0.78
CA PRO A 2 -34.06 -2.72 0.32
C PRO A 2 -32.56 -2.75 0.00
N ARG A 3 -31.88 -1.59 0.07
CA ARG A 3 -30.41 -1.54 -0.05
C ARG A 3 -29.84 -2.40 1.07
N ARG A 4 -29.09 -3.46 0.75
CA ARG A 4 -28.26 -4.14 1.75
C ARG A 4 -27.38 -3.08 2.41
N SER A 5 -27.38 -3.03 3.75
CA SER A 5 -26.45 -2.19 4.50
C SER A 5 -25.04 -2.59 4.12
N ARG A 6 -24.16 -1.61 3.84
CA ARG A 6 -22.75 -1.88 3.59
C ARG A 6 -22.14 -2.58 4.82
N PRO A 7 -21.28 -3.60 4.63
CA PRO A 7 -20.58 -4.18 5.75
C PRO A 7 -19.65 -3.14 6.40
N SER A 8 -19.26 -3.40 7.65
CA SER A 8 -18.24 -2.56 8.30
C SER A 8 -16.93 -2.65 7.52
N PRO A 9 -16.25 -1.55 7.20
CA PRO A 9 -14.98 -1.55 6.45
C PRO A 9 -13.82 -2.20 7.22
N THR A 10 -14.01 -2.49 8.51
CA THR A 10 -13.02 -3.19 9.34
C THR A 10 -13.42 -4.65 9.63
N ASP A 11 -14.54 -5.14 9.09
CA ASP A 11 -14.95 -6.53 9.26
C ASP A 11 -14.08 -7.44 8.40
N ARG A 12 -13.04 -8.00 9.00
CA ARG A 12 -12.11 -8.93 8.35
C ARG A 12 -12.76 -10.23 7.89
N THR A 13 -13.95 -10.57 8.40
CA THR A 13 -14.66 -11.82 8.06
C THR A 13 -15.56 -11.66 6.84
N HIS A 14 -15.82 -10.42 6.41
CA HIS A 14 -16.68 -10.15 5.26
C HIS A 14 -15.88 -10.12 3.96
N ASP A 15 -16.12 -11.07 3.06
CA ASP A 15 -15.33 -11.23 1.82
C ASP A 15 -15.36 -9.99 0.90
N ASP A 16 -16.47 -9.26 0.85
CA ASP A 16 -16.57 -8.02 0.07
C ASP A 16 -15.54 -6.96 0.45
N ASN A 17 -15.02 -6.99 1.68
CA ASN A 17 -13.96 -6.06 2.07
C ASN A 17 -12.60 -6.38 1.44
N TRP A 18 -12.42 -7.60 0.93
CA TRP A 18 -11.18 -8.08 0.32
C TRP A 18 -11.28 -8.24 -1.21
N HIS A 19 -12.44 -7.91 -1.80
CA HIS A 19 -12.64 -7.96 -3.23
C HIS A 19 -12.06 -6.72 -3.94
N GLY A 20 -11.69 -6.91 -5.21
CA GLY A 20 -11.10 -5.87 -6.07
C GLY A 20 -9.57 -5.82 -5.98
N SER A 21 -8.99 -4.75 -6.53
CA SER A 21 -7.57 -4.44 -6.39
C SER A 21 -7.27 -3.67 -5.11
N TYR A 22 -6.00 -3.33 -4.91
CA TYR A 22 -5.54 -2.51 -3.80
C TYR A 22 -5.25 -1.08 -4.23
N TYR A 23 -5.49 -0.14 -3.32
CA TYR A 23 -4.83 1.17 -3.37
C TYR A 23 -3.67 1.16 -2.39
N GLU A 24 -2.45 1.33 -2.85
CA GLU A 24 -1.26 1.01 -2.07
C GLU A 24 -0.19 2.09 -2.10
N LEU A 25 0.72 1.99 -1.13
CA LEU A 25 2.05 2.57 -1.13
C LEU A 25 3.03 1.40 -1.34
N ALA A 26 3.71 1.38 -2.49
CA ALA A 26 4.73 0.39 -2.80
C ALA A 26 6.13 0.99 -2.64
N ILE A 27 6.94 0.44 -1.74
CA ILE A 27 8.27 0.94 -1.41
C ILE A 27 9.33 -0.01 -1.95
N LYS A 28 10.08 0.41 -2.98
CA LYS A 28 11.20 -0.36 -3.53
C LYS A 28 12.45 -0.15 -2.67
N LEU A 29 12.73 -1.11 -1.78
CA LEU A 29 13.88 -1.04 -0.86
C LEU A 29 15.22 -1.23 -1.57
N GLY A 30 15.25 -1.99 -2.68
CA GLY A 30 16.46 -2.35 -3.43
C GLY A 30 16.69 -3.87 -3.47
N PRO A 31 17.89 -4.36 -3.84
CA PRO A 31 18.16 -5.80 -3.99
C PRO A 31 17.85 -6.57 -2.72
N ALA A 32 17.27 -7.78 -2.80
CA ALA A 32 16.80 -8.53 -1.64
C ALA A 32 17.75 -8.50 -0.43
N ASP A 33 17.26 -8.00 0.70
CA ASP A 33 18.00 -7.86 1.96
C ASP A 33 17.04 -7.97 3.15
N ASP A 34 17.07 -9.12 3.81
CA ASP A 34 16.16 -9.45 4.91
C ASP A 34 16.32 -8.54 6.13
N ALA A 35 17.52 -8.03 6.42
CA ALA A 35 17.74 -7.11 7.54
C ALA A 35 17.14 -5.73 7.24
N ARG A 36 17.30 -5.26 6.00
CA ARG A 36 16.69 -4.03 5.52
C ARG A 36 15.16 -4.14 5.48
N LEU A 37 14.64 -5.26 5.01
CA LEU A 37 13.20 -5.55 4.94
C LEU A 37 12.57 -5.61 6.33
N ASP A 38 13.18 -6.30 7.30
CA ASP A 38 12.66 -6.36 8.68
C ASP A 38 12.64 -4.99 9.35
N THR A 39 13.66 -4.16 9.11
CA THR A 39 13.72 -2.77 9.58
C THR A 39 12.59 -1.93 8.96
N ALA A 40 12.39 -2.05 7.64
CA ALA A 40 11.33 -1.35 6.91
C ALA A 40 9.94 -1.75 7.39
N LEU A 41 9.70 -3.06 7.56
CA LEU A 41 8.43 -3.61 8.05
C LEU A 41 8.06 -3.03 9.42
N LYS A 42 9.00 -3.02 10.36
CA LYS A 42 8.76 -2.51 11.71
C LYS A 42 8.49 -1.01 11.71
N ALA A 43 9.28 -0.23 10.98
CA ALA A 43 9.08 1.21 10.85
C ALA A 43 7.73 1.54 10.21
N LEU A 44 7.36 0.82 9.14
CA LEU A 44 6.08 0.96 8.46
C LEU A 44 4.92 0.66 9.40
N TRP A 45 4.94 -0.50 10.07
CA TRP A 45 3.84 -0.93 10.93
C TRP A 45 3.63 0.03 12.10
N ASP A 46 4.73 0.47 12.72
CA ASP A 46 4.71 1.41 13.85
C ASP A 46 4.15 2.76 13.40
N VAL A 47 4.70 3.39 12.37
CA VAL A 47 4.24 4.74 11.98
C VAL A 47 2.86 4.73 11.35
N ALA A 48 2.48 3.67 10.63
CA ALA A 48 1.13 3.49 10.12
C ALA A 48 0.11 3.25 11.26
N GLN A 49 0.59 2.94 12.47
CA GLN A 49 -0.21 2.63 13.66
C GLN A 49 -1.25 1.54 13.35
N LEU A 50 -0.81 0.51 12.62
CA LEU A 50 -1.68 -0.60 12.28
C LEU A 50 -2.04 -1.36 13.56
N GLY A 51 -3.31 -1.74 13.67
CA GLY A 51 -3.82 -2.55 14.77
C GLY A 51 -3.12 -3.91 14.89
N GLN A 52 -3.61 -4.74 15.83
CA GLN A 52 -3.02 -6.06 16.06
C GLN A 52 -2.94 -6.87 14.75
N PRO A 53 -1.75 -7.39 14.38
CA PRO A 53 -1.57 -8.16 13.16
C PRO A 53 -2.46 -9.42 13.15
N PHE A 54 -3.03 -9.72 12.00
CA PHE A 54 -3.79 -10.95 11.78
C PHE A 54 -3.61 -11.49 10.36
N ARG A 55 -3.96 -12.77 10.22
CA ARG A 55 -4.10 -13.44 8.92
C ARG A 55 -5.55 -13.74 8.62
N ARG A 56 -5.89 -13.79 7.33
CA ARG A 56 -7.25 -14.15 6.90
C ARG A 56 -7.60 -15.61 7.21
N ASP A 57 -6.62 -16.49 7.28
CA ASP A 57 -6.80 -17.89 7.69
C ASP A 57 -6.99 -18.07 9.21
N GLY A 58 -6.96 -16.98 9.99
CA GLY A 58 -7.16 -17.00 11.43
C GLY A 58 -5.92 -17.36 12.26
N SER A 59 -4.78 -17.62 11.63
CA SER A 59 -3.53 -17.85 12.35
C SER A 59 -3.01 -16.56 13.02
N ASN A 60 -2.43 -16.71 14.20
CA ASN A 60 -1.77 -15.61 14.89
C ASN A 60 -0.54 -15.18 14.08
N ALA A 61 -0.40 -13.88 13.87
CA ALA A 61 0.80 -13.29 13.29
C ALA A 61 1.41 -12.30 14.28
N GLY A 62 2.73 -12.27 14.35
CA GLY A 62 3.45 -11.11 14.88
C GLY A 62 3.89 -10.22 13.72
N VAL A 63 4.33 -9.00 14.03
CA VAL A 63 5.02 -8.14 13.05
C VAL A 63 6.47 -8.61 12.95
N THR A 64 6.71 -9.66 12.16
CA THR A 64 8.03 -10.24 11.96
C THR A 64 8.27 -10.53 10.48
N LEU A 65 9.54 -10.50 10.06
CA LEU A 65 9.94 -10.90 8.72
C LEU A 65 9.45 -12.31 8.37
N ALA A 66 9.60 -13.28 9.28
CA ALA A 66 9.15 -14.65 9.04
C ALA A 66 7.64 -14.73 8.77
N ALA A 67 6.86 -13.89 9.45
CA ALA A 67 5.45 -13.79 9.18
C ALA A 67 5.22 -13.14 7.80
N LEU A 68 5.86 -12.03 7.46
CA LEU A 68 5.74 -11.40 6.13
C LEU A 68 6.08 -12.35 4.97
N LEU A 69 7.16 -13.13 5.10
CA LEU A 69 7.58 -14.14 4.12
C LEU A 69 6.58 -15.28 3.95
N ALA A 70 5.76 -15.56 4.96
CA ALA A 70 4.70 -16.56 4.89
C ALA A 70 3.41 -16.02 4.23
N GLY A 71 3.40 -14.75 3.79
CA GLY A 71 2.29 -14.09 3.12
C GLY A 71 1.79 -12.85 3.86
N HIS A 72 0.58 -12.40 3.52
CA HIS A 72 0.07 -11.10 3.92
C HIS A 72 -0.02 -10.93 5.44
N LEU A 73 0.42 -9.77 5.93
CA LEU A 73 0.18 -9.30 7.29
C LEU A 73 -0.91 -8.25 7.28
N ASN A 74 -2.06 -8.55 7.87
CA ASN A 74 -3.21 -7.65 7.83
C ASN A 74 -3.35 -6.91 9.16
N GLY A 75 -3.88 -5.69 9.07
CA GLY A 75 -4.17 -4.84 10.22
C GLY A 75 -5.39 -3.97 9.96
N VAL A 76 -5.82 -3.25 11.00
CA VAL A 76 -6.76 -2.15 10.84
C VAL A 76 -5.96 -0.86 10.85
N ALA A 77 -6.09 -0.07 9.79
CA ALA A 77 -5.52 1.27 9.67
C ALA A 77 -6.55 2.30 10.11
N ASN A 78 -6.10 3.34 10.83
CA ASN A 78 -6.89 4.53 11.14
C ASN A 78 -6.33 5.70 10.34
N ILE A 79 -6.96 6.01 9.20
CA ILE A 79 -6.47 7.00 8.25
C ILE A 79 -6.99 8.38 8.64
N PRO A 80 -6.11 9.35 9.00
CA PRO A 80 -6.55 10.69 9.41
C PRO A 80 -7.39 11.37 8.33
N GLY A 81 -8.59 11.82 8.70
CA GLY A 81 -9.51 12.49 7.79
C GLY A 81 -10.33 11.57 6.88
N LEU A 82 -10.20 10.24 7.02
CA LEU A 82 -11.01 9.27 6.27
C LEU A 82 -11.74 8.28 7.18
N GLY A 83 -11.03 7.66 8.14
CA GLY A 83 -11.61 6.68 9.06
C GLY A 83 -10.84 5.36 9.10
N SER A 84 -11.47 4.32 9.67
CA SER A 84 -10.84 3.01 9.87
C SER A 84 -11.16 2.06 8.73
N THR A 85 -10.15 1.36 8.22
CA THR A 85 -10.28 0.35 7.16
C THR A 85 -9.27 -0.79 7.38
N LEU A 86 -9.47 -1.89 6.66
CA LEU A 86 -8.48 -2.95 6.56
C LEU A 86 -7.26 -2.49 5.75
N ALA A 87 -6.09 -2.98 6.13
CA ALA A 87 -4.84 -2.82 5.42
C ALA A 87 -4.10 -4.16 5.37
N SER A 88 -3.32 -4.37 4.32
CA SER A 88 -2.46 -5.54 4.13
C SER A 88 -1.04 -5.07 3.87
N VAL A 89 -0.06 -5.67 4.54
CA VAL A 89 1.36 -5.50 4.25
C VAL A 89 1.86 -6.75 3.55
N ILE A 90 2.49 -6.57 2.39
CA ILE A 90 2.92 -7.64 1.49
C ILE A 90 4.36 -7.40 1.06
N LEU A 91 5.11 -8.48 0.86
CA LEU A 91 6.40 -8.46 0.18
C LEU A 91 6.20 -8.90 -1.26
N VAL A 92 6.70 -8.12 -2.22
CA VAL A 92 6.92 -8.58 -3.59
C VAL A 92 8.42 -8.67 -3.81
N ARG A 93 8.92 -9.87 -4.15
CA ARG A 93 10.35 -10.15 -4.32
C ARG A 93 10.62 -10.98 -5.59
N GLU A 94 9.61 -11.67 -6.10
CA GLU A 94 9.75 -12.52 -7.28
C GLU A 94 9.92 -11.67 -8.55
N GLU A 95 10.94 -12.01 -9.32
CA GLU A 95 11.18 -11.50 -10.67
C GLU A 95 11.41 -12.70 -11.61
N VAL A 96 11.32 -12.49 -12.92
CA VAL A 96 11.65 -13.52 -13.92
C VAL A 96 12.81 -13.05 -14.78
N ASP A 97 13.77 -13.92 -15.05
CA ASP A 97 14.85 -13.61 -15.98
C ASP A 97 14.41 -13.70 -17.45
N ASP A 98 15.30 -13.37 -18.39
CA ASP A 98 15.03 -13.42 -19.83
C ASP A 98 14.58 -14.81 -20.34
N ALA A 99 14.89 -15.87 -19.58
CA ALA A 99 14.49 -17.25 -19.88
C ALA A 99 13.17 -17.64 -19.17
N GLY A 100 12.50 -16.71 -18.49
CA GLY A 100 11.27 -16.92 -17.75
C GLY A 100 11.46 -17.69 -16.44
N ARG A 101 12.70 -17.79 -15.92
CA ARG A 101 12.98 -18.50 -14.66
C ARG A 101 12.77 -17.55 -13.49
N PRO A 102 12.11 -17.99 -12.40
CA PRO A 102 12.01 -17.19 -11.19
C PRO A 102 13.39 -16.88 -10.61
N ILE A 103 13.63 -15.61 -10.33
CA ILE A 103 14.81 -15.10 -9.65
C ILE A 103 14.39 -14.18 -8.49
N LEU A 104 15.32 -13.90 -7.58
CA LEU A 104 15.11 -12.88 -6.56
C LEU A 104 15.37 -11.50 -7.17
N GLY A 105 14.32 -10.69 -7.22
CA GLY A 105 14.40 -9.30 -7.64
C GLY A 105 14.70 -8.36 -6.49
N ASN A 106 14.28 -7.10 -6.66
CA ASN A 106 14.29 -6.13 -5.58
C ASN A 106 13.17 -6.42 -4.57
N ASP A 107 13.42 -6.08 -3.31
CA ASP A 107 12.38 -6.06 -2.28
C ASP A 107 11.46 -4.87 -2.49
N TRP A 108 10.17 -5.17 -2.62
CA TRP A 108 9.07 -4.22 -2.54
C TRP A 108 8.27 -4.50 -1.29
N LEU A 109 8.13 -3.49 -0.44
CA LEU A 109 7.29 -3.54 0.74
C LEU A 109 6.04 -2.72 0.48
N ASP A 110 4.90 -3.40 0.41
CA ASP A 110 3.64 -2.79 -0.01
C ASP A 110 2.72 -2.64 1.20
N LEU A 111 2.16 -1.44 1.35
CA LEU A 111 1.04 -1.18 2.25
C LEU A 111 -0.21 -0.96 1.41
N CYS A 112 -1.05 -1.98 1.37
CA CYS A 112 -2.20 -2.09 0.50
C CYS A 112 -3.50 -1.83 1.28
N LEU A 113 -4.37 -1.00 0.73
CA LEU A 113 -5.73 -0.78 1.21
C LEU A 113 -6.70 -1.47 0.22
N PRO A 114 -7.40 -2.55 0.63
CA PRO A 114 -8.35 -3.22 -0.26
C PRO A 114 -9.44 -2.25 -0.73
N LEU A 115 -9.67 -2.15 -2.04
CA LEU A 115 -10.69 -1.25 -2.58
C LEU A 115 -12.11 -1.62 -2.13
N GLY A 116 -12.40 -2.91 -1.88
CA GLY A 116 -13.66 -3.35 -1.29
C GLY A 116 -13.94 -2.72 0.08
N ALA A 117 -12.98 -2.81 1.01
CA ALA A 117 -13.08 -2.16 2.32
C ALA A 117 -13.15 -0.63 2.21
N LEU A 118 -12.33 -0.04 1.34
CA LEU A 118 -12.36 1.40 1.09
C LEU A 118 -13.70 1.87 0.52
N GLY A 119 -14.32 1.12 -0.39
CA GLY A 119 -15.64 1.44 -0.94
C GLY A 119 -16.77 1.34 0.09
N ASN A 120 -16.61 0.49 1.10
CA ASN A 120 -17.50 0.42 2.24
C ASN A 120 -17.30 1.60 3.20
N LEU A 121 -16.07 2.08 3.36
CA LEU A 121 -15.74 3.29 4.13
C LEU A 121 -16.20 4.58 3.44
N ASP A 122 -15.99 4.70 2.13
CA ASP A 122 -16.25 5.91 1.36
C ASP A 122 -16.91 5.59 0.02
N ALA A 123 -18.16 6.02 -0.16
CA ALA A 123 -18.93 5.79 -1.39
C ALA A 123 -18.30 6.40 -2.64
N ARG A 124 -17.41 7.38 -2.50
CA ARG A 124 -16.72 8.06 -3.61
C ARG A 124 -15.62 7.22 -4.24
N VAL A 125 -15.21 6.11 -3.61
CA VAL A 125 -14.30 5.13 -4.22
C VAL A 125 -14.92 4.53 -5.48
N GLY A 126 -16.24 4.32 -5.48
CA GLY A 126 -17.00 4.02 -6.68
C GLY A 126 -16.47 2.81 -7.46
N ALA A 127 -16.24 3.00 -8.76
CA ALA A 127 -15.72 1.99 -9.66
C ALA A 127 -14.23 2.23 -9.99
N TYR A 128 -13.52 2.99 -9.15
CA TYR A 128 -12.09 3.24 -9.33
C TYR A 128 -11.32 1.92 -9.56
N PRO A 129 -10.36 1.89 -10.51
CA PRO A 129 -9.90 3.00 -11.35
C PRO A 129 -10.72 3.24 -12.63
N PHE A 130 -11.83 2.54 -12.85
CA PHE A 130 -12.55 2.46 -14.14
C PHE A 130 -13.54 3.60 -14.41
N ASP A 131 -13.77 4.51 -13.47
CA ASP A 131 -14.57 5.71 -13.69
C ASP A 131 -13.74 6.90 -14.23
N ASP A 132 -14.40 8.05 -14.42
CA ASP A 132 -13.75 9.26 -14.94
C ASP A 132 -12.75 9.91 -13.95
N GLY A 133 -12.61 9.36 -12.74
CA GLY A 133 -11.66 9.79 -11.73
C GLY A 133 -11.89 11.18 -11.14
N SER A 134 -12.95 11.88 -11.57
CA SER A 134 -13.19 13.31 -11.29
C SER A 134 -13.29 13.60 -9.78
N ASP A 135 -13.85 12.66 -9.02
CA ASP A 135 -13.99 12.75 -7.57
C ASP A 135 -12.95 11.94 -6.78
N SER A 136 -12.05 11.22 -7.46
CA SER A 136 -11.07 10.32 -6.81
C SER A 136 -10.15 11.06 -5.83
N SER A 137 -9.83 12.33 -6.13
CA SER A 137 -8.96 13.15 -5.29
C SER A 137 -9.50 13.37 -3.88
N LYS A 138 -10.84 13.34 -3.69
CA LYS A 138 -11.49 13.64 -2.41
C LYS A 138 -11.27 12.54 -1.37
N TRP A 139 -11.21 11.28 -1.79
CA TRP A 139 -10.94 10.14 -0.90
C TRP A 139 -9.46 9.73 -0.93
N ARG A 140 -8.75 9.94 -2.04
CA ARG A 140 -7.31 9.62 -2.14
C ARG A 140 -6.45 10.57 -1.32
N ARG A 141 -6.74 11.88 -1.28
CA ARG A 141 -5.86 12.86 -0.62
C ARG A 141 -5.56 12.55 0.87
N PRO A 142 -6.54 12.18 1.72
CA PRO A 142 -6.25 11.72 3.07
C PRO A 142 -5.30 10.51 3.13
N ILE A 143 -5.51 9.54 2.23
CA ILE A 143 -4.68 8.33 2.12
C ILE A 143 -3.26 8.70 1.69
N GLU A 144 -3.13 9.54 0.68
CA GLU A 144 -1.82 9.98 0.17
C GLU A 144 -1.02 10.76 1.19
N ASN A 145 -1.66 11.63 1.97
CA ASN A 145 -1.00 12.34 3.05
C ASN A 145 -0.51 11.37 4.15
N TRP A 146 -1.31 10.34 4.44
CA TRP A 146 -0.95 9.29 5.38
C TRP A 146 0.21 8.43 4.84
N PHE A 147 0.15 8.02 3.57
CA PHE A 147 1.25 7.33 2.88
C PHE A 147 2.53 8.16 2.84
N ALA A 148 2.44 9.47 2.63
CA ALA A 148 3.61 10.34 2.62
C ALA A 148 4.31 10.39 3.98
N ALA A 149 3.54 10.45 5.07
CA ALA A 149 4.09 10.36 6.42
C ALA A 149 4.77 9.00 6.66
N ILE A 150 4.16 7.91 6.18
CA ILE A 150 4.72 6.56 6.29
C ILE A 150 6.01 6.42 5.50
N ALA A 151 6.01 6.78 4.22
CA ALA A 151 7.19 6.73 3.37
C ALA A 151 8.34 7.57 3.95
N THR A 152 8.06 8.75 4.49
CA THR A 152 9.06 9.60 5.14
C THR A 152 9.70 8.91 6.35
N ALA A 153 8.91 8.29 7.22
CA ALA A 153 9.43 7.61 8.39
C ALA A 153 10.18 6.32 8.05
N VAL A 154 9.68 5.54 7.08
CA VAL A 154 10.38 4.36 6.58
C VAL A 154 11.72 4.77 5.98
N PHE A 155 11.77 5.82 5.17
CA PHE A 155 13.01 6.32 4.58
C PHE A 155 14.03 6.75 5.64
N ALA A 156 13.57 7.43 6.70
CA ALA A 156 14.43 7.82 7.83
C ALA A 156 15.01 6.62 8.59
N ALA A 157 14.28 5.50 8.67
CA ALA A 157 14.77 4.27 9.29
C ALA A 157 15.64 3.43 8.35
N THR A 158 15.30 3.40 7.07
CA THR A 158 15.92 2.58 6.04
C THR A 158 15.74 3.23 4.67
N PRO A 159 16.78 3.91 4.15
CA PRO A 159 16.73 4.52 2.84
C PRO A 159 16.37 3.50 1.75
N PHE A 160 15.49 3.90 0.84
CA PHE A 160 14.98 3.07 -0.26
C PHE A 160 15.23 3.73 -1.61
N VAL A 161 15.02 2.98 -2.71
CA VAL A 161 15.24 3.46 -4.08
C VAL A 161 14.17 4.48 -4.48
N HIS A 162 12.91 4.10 -4.35
CA HIS A 162 11.75 4.98 -4.51
C HIS A 162 10.51 4.38 -3.84
N ALA A 163 9.47 5.18 -3.69
CA ALA A 163 8.12 4.67 -3.43
C ALA A 163 7.11 5.31 -4.38
N ILE A 164 6.05 4.58 -4.67
CA ILE A 164 4.96 4.99 -5.56
C ILE A 164 3.65 4.63 -4.87
N THR A 165 2.67 5.52 -4.96
CA THR A 165 1.31 5.20 -4.52
C THR A 165 0.44 4.78 -5.70
N GLY A 166 -0.70 4.14 -5.49
CA GLY A 166 -1.73 3.92 -6.52
C GLY A 166 -2.40 2.57 -6.53
N GLU A 167 -3.01 2.24 -7.67
CA GLU A 167 -3.57 0.90 -7.89
C GLU A 167 -2.52 -0.03 -8.47
N GLU A 168 -2.17 -1.09 -7.73
CA GLU A 168 -1.26 -2.17 -8.12
C GLU A 168 0.03 -1.64 -8.78
N VAL A 169 0.88 -1.00 -7.99
CA VAL A 169 1.99 -0.17 -8.44
C VAL A 169 3.37 -0.75 -8.17
N SER A 170 3.46 -1.87 -7.44
CA SER A 170 4.69 -2.65 -7.35
C SER A 170 5.23 -3.04 -8.71
N GLY A 171 6.57 -2.97 -8.86
CA GLY A 171 7.26 -3.22 -10.11
C GLY A 171 7.26 -2.05 -11.10
N VAL A 172 6.58 -0.93 -10.79
CA VAL A 172 6.56 0.24 -11.68
C VAL A 172 7.72 1.19 -11.37
N GLU A 173 8.40 1.67 -12.40
CA GLU A 173 9.45 2.68 -12.27
C GLU A 173 8.88 4.12 -12.34
N PRO A 174 9.51 5.10 -11.66
CA PRO A 174 9.05 6.49 -11.70
C PRO A 174 8.90 7.08 -13.10
N SER A 175 9.69 6.62 -14.07
CA SER A 175 9.63 7.07 -15.47
C SER A 175 8.39 6.58 -16.24
N GLU A 176 7.78 5.48 -15.82
CA GLU A 176 6.64 4.87 -16.50
C GLU A 176 5.32 5.58 -16.14
N ARG A 177 5.30 6.37 -15.07
CA ARG A 177 4.10 7.02 -14.48
C ARG A 177 3.74 8.38 -15.12
N THR A 178 3.95 8.57 -16.43
CA THR A 178 3.63 9.84 -17.11
C THR A 178 2.16 10.06 -17.47
N LYS A 179 1.27 9.09 -17.22
CA LYS A 179 -0.17 9.19 -17.53
C LYS A 179 -1.03 8.94 -16.28
N GLY A 180 -1.39 10.02 -15.59
CA GLY A 180 -2.57 10.03 -14.73
C GLY A 180 -2.47 9.45 -13.32
N ARG A 181 -1.26 9.22 -12.79
CA ARG A 181 -1.11 8.39 -11.59
C ARG A 181 -0.11 8.99 -10.56
N VAL A 182 -0.65 9.37 -9.39
CA VAL A 182 -0.13 9.15 -8.01
C VAL A 182 1.23 9.71 -7.58
N GLY A 183 1.45 9.76 -6.25
CA GLY A 183 2.61 10.36 -5.60
C GLY A 183 3.89 9.54 -5.82
N VAL A 184 5.00 10.24 -6.02
CA VAL A 184 6.32 9.64 -6.20
C VAL A 184 7.24 10.15 -5.10
N PHE A 185 7.92 9.23 -4.44
CA PHE A 185 8.83 9.48 -3.32
C PHE A 185 10.23 9.06 -3.73
N ARG A 186 11.19 9.98 -3.74
CA ARG A 186 12.55 9.73 -4.23
C ARG A 186 13.60 10.37 -3.33
N PRO A 187 14.75 9.72 -3.10
CA PRO A 187 15.89 10.37 -2.47
C PRO A 187 16.28 11.63 -3.25
N ASP A 188 16.54 12.72 -2.55
CA ASP A 188 17.18 13.92 -3.11
C ASP A 188 18.70 13.86 -2.91
N ALA A 189 19.44 14.73 -3.58
CA ALA A 189 20.90 14.77 -3.55
C ALA A 189 21.47 15.06 -2.14
N ASP A 190 20.67 15.68 -1.26
CA ASP A 190 21.03 15.97 0.12
C ASP A 190 20.70 14.82 1.09
N GLY A 191 20.16 13.70 0.59
CA GLY A 191 19.74 12.57 1.40
C GLY A 191 18.37 12.73 2.06
N SER A 192 17.61 13.78 1.73
CA SER A 192 16.21 13.91 2.12
C SER A 192 15.28 13.12 1.19
N LEU A 193 14.02 12.91 1.61
CA LEU A 193 13.01 12.32 0.75
C LEU A 193 12.21 13.43 0.04
N LYS A 194 12.36 13.53 -1.27
CA LYS A 194 11.52 14.38 -2.10
C LYS A 194 10.18 13.70 -2.34
N VAL A 195 9.11 14.45 -2.10
CA VAL A 195 7.72 14.02 -2.32
C VAL A 195 7.14 14.83 -3.46
N ASP A 196 6.94 14.20 -4.62
CA ASP A 196 6.24 14.83 -5.72
C ASP A 196 4.73 14.85 -5.44
N PRO A 197 4.05 15.98 -5.68
CA PRO A 197 2.66 16.15 -5.32
C PRO A 197 1.75 15.19 -6.10
N VAL A 198 0.74 14.68 -5.40
CA VAL A 198 -0.32 13.84 -5.95
C VAL A 198 -1.03 14.57 -7.08
N THR A 199 -0.98 14.02 -8.29
CA THR A 199 -1.69 14.55 -9.45
C THR A 199 -3.15 14.06 -9.47
N LEU A 200 -4.00 14.80 -10.20
CA LEU A 200 -5.35 14.33 -10.51
C LEU A 200 -5.25 13.00 -11.27
N TRP A 201 -6.17 12.08 -10.97
CA TRP A 201 -6.31 10.87 -11.78
C TRP A 201 -6.91 11.26 -13.12
N SER A 202 -6.23 10.99 -14.23
CA SER A 202 -6.73 11.27 -15.57
C SER A 202 -6.15 10.25 -16.56
N TRP A 203 -7.01 9.56 -17.30
CA TRP A 203 -6.62 8.65 -18.38
C TRP A 203 -5.94 9.38 -19.55
#